data_AF-A0A9E1Z1P7-F1
#
_entry.id   AF-A0A9E1Z1P7-F1
#
_cell.length_a   1.000
_cell.length_b   1.000
_cell.length_c   1.000
_cell.angle_alpha   90.00
_cell.angle_beta   90.00
_cell.angle_gamma   90.00
#
_symmetry.space_group_name_H-M   'P 1'
#
loop_
_entity.id
_entity.type
_entity.pdbx_description
1 polymer ?
#
loop_
_entity_poly.entity_id
_entity_poly.type
_entity_poly.pdbx_seq_one_letter_code
_entity_poly.pdbx_strand_id
1 'polypeptide(L)'
;MVDLIRTARLLVKQTRKQARVMVELSEPFSEFVANTAESCNAKVFLSRLAQEGVSLDALGLQILVGGSGGKATRDLMLLSAKLDEFLHVDFPVIISSLGAPSKTIAEANGWWREPWDERRQDQWAKQILWIALSKPFVDAVIWTDLYDYKTMKLPTGGYISIKGKPRPVLKRVLAMQKLLRKPLGPLVLPARGEASQNE
;
A
#
# COMPACT_ATOMS: atom_id res chain seq x y z
N MET A 1 11.72 22.64 1.38
CA MET A 1 10.80 21.57 0.93
C MET A 1 9.36 21.83 1.34
N VAL A 2 9.08 22.14 2.61
CA VAL A 2 7.71 22.44 3.08
C VAL A 2 7.09 23.63 2.34
N ASP A 3 7.82 24.72 2.14
CA ASP A 3 7.31 25.88 1.39
C ASP A 3 6.94 25.54 -0.05
N LEU A 4 7.69 24.64 -0.70
CA LEU A 4 7.38 24.19 -2.05
C LEU A 4 6.03 23.44 -2.08
N ILE A 5 5.78 22.57 -1.10
CA ILE A 5 4.51 21.85 -0.97
C ILE A 5 3.36 22.83 -0.69
N ARG A 6 3.59 23.80 0.20
CA ARG A 6 2.61 24.86 0.51
C ARG A 6 2.26 25.65 -0.75
N THR A 7 3.26 26.12 -1.49
CA THR A 7 3.07 26.87 -2.75
C THR A 7 2.39 26.01 -3.82
N ALA A 8 2.82 24.76 -4.02
CA ALA A 8 2.20 23.85 -4.99
C ALA A 8 0.71 23.64 -4.68
N ARG A 9 0.37 23.41 -3.40
CA ARG A 9 -1.03 23.30 -2.96
C ARG A 9 -1.81 24.59 -3.25
N LEU A 10 -1.24 25.75 -2.92
CA LEU A 10 -1.90 27.04 -3.15
C LEU A 10 -2.20 27.23 -4.65
N LEU A 11 -1.25 26.93 -5.54
CA LEU A 11 -1.43 27.00 -6.99
C LEU A 11 -2.54 26.06 -7.50
N VAL A 12 -2.58 24.82 -6.99
CA VAL A 12 -3.65 23.88 -7.34
C VAL A 12 -5.01 24.42 -6.90
N LYS A 13 -5.14 24.93 -5.66
CA LYS A 13 -6.41 25.46 -5.14
C LYS A 13 -6.82 26.78 -5.81
N GLN A 14 -5.87 27.60 -6.24
CA GLN A 14 -6.13 28.80 -7.05
C GLN A 14 -6.73 28.45 -8.41
N THR A 15 -6.20 27.42 -9.05
CA THR A 15 -6.68 26.96 -10.37
C THR A 15 -8.01 26.22 -10.26
N ARG A 16 -8.16 25.37 -9.23
CA ARG A 16 -9.35 24.55 -8.98
C ARG A 16 -9.64 24.47 -7.48
N LYS A 17 -10.56 25.31 -6.99
CA LYS A 17 -10.93 25.37 -5.56
C LYS A 17 -11.36 24.03 -4.96
N GLN A 18 -12.02 23.17 -5.75
CA GLN A 18 -12.52 21.86 -5.32
C GLN A 18 -11.50 20.72 -5.46
N ALA A 19 -10.31 20.96 -6.04
CA ALA A 19 -9.31 19.91 -6.22
C ALA A 19 -8.82 19.40 -4.86
N ARG A 20 -8.69 18.07 -4.71
CA ARG A 20 -8.06 17.44 -3.55
C ARG A 20 -6.56 17.30 -3.79
N VAL A 21 -5.75 17.65 -2.81
CA VAL A 21 -4.29 17.61 -2.85
C VAL A 21 -3.80 16.50 -1.92
N MET A 22 -3.09 15.54 -2.48
CA MET A 22 -2.52 14.39 -1.79
C MET A 22 -0.99 14.45 -1.88
N VAL A 23 -0.31 14.08 -0.80
CA VAL A 23 1.13 13.79 -0.82
C VAL A 23 1.32 12.28 -0.72
N GLU A 24 2.21 11.73 -1.53
CA GLU A 24 2.51 10.30 -1.57
C GLU A 24 3.88 10.01 -0.96
N LEU A 25 3.93 9.00 -0.08
CA LEU A 25 5.16 8.45 0.49
C LEU A 25 5.53 7.14 -0.22
N SER A 26 6.65 7.15 -0.93
CA SER A 26 7.14 6.00 -1.71
C SER A 26 7.87 4.94 -0.87
N GLU A 27 8.53 5.35 0.21
CA GLU A 27 9.37 4.49 1.04
C GLU A 27 9.03 4.67 2.54
N PRO A 28 7.90 4.11 3.02
CA PRO A 28 7.41 4.32 4.39
C PRO A 28 8.29 3.69 5.47
N PHE A 29 9.19 2.77 5.10
CA PHE A 29 10.20 2.21 6.01
C PHE A 29 11.40 3.15 6.21
N SER A 30 11.57 4.15 5.34
CA SER A 30 12.61 5.18 5.44
C SER A 30 14.04 4.65 5.63
N GLU A 31 14.36 3.48 5.06
CA GLU A 31 15.70 2.88 5.12
C GLU A 31 16.76 3.79 4.51
N PHE A 32 16.37 4.61 3.52
CA PHE A 32 17.23 5.60 2.88
C PHE A 32 17.86 6.59 3.89
N VAL A 33 17.26 6.78 5.06
CA VAL A 33 17.76 7.68 6.10
C VAL A 33 19.12 7.25 6.66
N ALA A 34 19.42 5.95 6.61
CA ALA A 34 20.73 5.44 7.02
C ALA A 34 21.85 5.85 6.05
N ASN A 35 21.53 6.05 4.77
CA ASN A 35 22.51 6.25 3.70
C ASN A 35 22.54 7.68 3.15
N THR A 36 21.49 8.47 3.40
CA THR A 36 21.33 9.81 2.83
C THR A 36 21.41 10.86 3.93
N ALA A 37 22.49 11.63 3.94
CA ALA A 37 22.64 12.76 4.84
C ALA A 37 21.49 13.77 4.64
N GLU A 38 21.10 14.45 5.73
CA GLU A 38 20.04 15.47 5.75
C GLU A 38 18.64 14.98 5.32
N SER A 39 18.44 13.67 5.24
CA SER A 39 17.13 13.09 4.99
C SER A 39 16.33 12.94 6.29
N CYS A 40 15.00 12.84 6.19
CA CYS A 40 14.13 12.63 7.33
C CYS A 40 13.22 11.43 7.09
N ASN A 41 12.83 10.77 8.17
CA ASN A 41 11.88 9.67 8.08
C ASN A 41 10.46 10.17 7.79
N ALA A 42 9.60 9.26 7.31
CA ALA A 42 8.21 9.57 6.95
C ALA A 42 7.43 10.25 8.10
N LYS A 43 7.62 9.80 9.35
CA LYS A 43 6.92 10.37 10.51
C LYS A 43 7.30 11.82 10.77
N VAL A 44 8.61 12.10 10.82
CA VAL A 44 9.16 13.44 11.03
C VAL A 44 8.71 14.38 9.91
N PHE A 45 8.70 13.90 8.67
CA PHE A 45 8.19 14.67 7.53
C PHE A 45 6.71 15.06 7.72
N LEU A 46 5.85 14.09 8.07
CA LEU A 46 4.42 14.35 8.31
C LEU A 46 4.18 15.27 9.52
N SER A 47 4.89 15.06 10.63
CA SER A 47 4.82 15.94 11.81
C SER A 47 5.24 17.36 11.46
N ARG A 48 6.27 17.53 10.62
CA ARG A 48 6.71 18.86 10.18
C ARG A 48 5.68 19.54 9.29
N LEU A 49 5.02 18.82 8.38
CA LEU A 49 3.93 19.37 7.56
C LEU A 49 2.77 19.87 8.43
N ALA A 50 2.42 19.10 9.47
CA ALA A 50 1.37 19.47 10.42
C ALA A 50 1.76 20.72 11.24
N GLN A 51 2.98 20.77 11.79
CA GLN A 51 3.49 21.92 12.55
C GLN A 51 3.55 23.20 11.71
N GLU A 52 3.85 23.08 10.43
CA GLU A 52 3.95 24.19 9.47
C GLU A 52 2.60 24.60 8.87
N GLY A 53 1.49 24.03 9.37
CA GLY A 53 0.13 24.37 8.94
C GLY A 53 -0.19 24.01 7.50
N VAL A 54 0.55 23.06 6.89
CA VAL A 54 0.28 22.60 5.53
C VAL A 54 -0.82 21.55 5.56
N SER A 55 -2.07 21.98 5.31
CA SER A 55 -3.22 21.08 5.25
C SER A 55 -3.23 20.25 3.96
N LEU A 56 -3.26 18.93 4.08
CA LEU A 56 -3.41 18.00 2.96
C LEU A 56 -4.83 17.41 2.97
N ASP A 57 -5.33 17.02 1.79
CA ASP A 57 -6.64 16.39 1.67
C ASP A 57 -6.56 14.85 1.79
N ALA A 58 -5.39 14.25 1.58
CA ALA A 58 -5.14 12.80 1.74
C ALA A 58 -3.63 12.46 1.84
N LEU A 59 -3.33 11.28 2.39
CA LEU A 59 -2.01 10.66 2.39
C LEU A 59 -1.98 9.48 1.41
N GLY A 60 -1.07 9.49 0.45
CA GLY A 60 -0.76 8.33 -0.38
C GLY A 60 0.36 7.50 0.27
N LEU A 61 0.18 6.19 0.40
CA LEU A 61 1.22 5.25 0.85
C LEU A 61 1.52 4.21 -0.22
N GLN A 62 2.79 4.09 -0.62
CA GLN A 62 3.25 2.99 -1.47
C GLN A 62 3.79 1.85 -0.61
N ILE A 63 3.18 0.67 -0.77
CA ILE A 63 3.57 -0.58 -0.13
C ILE A 63 3.95 -1.57 -1.23
N LEU A 64 5.21 -1.49 -1.65
CA LEU A 64 5.80 -2.38 -2.63
C LEU A 64 6.83 -3.28 -1.95
N VAL A 65 6.78 -4.58 -2.20
CA VAL A 65 7.72 -5.58 -1.65
C VAL A 65 8.43 -6.31 -2.78
N GLY A 66 9.53 -7.02 -2.48
CA GLY A 66 10.29 -7.83 -3.45
C GLY A 66 11.10 -7.03 -4.47
N GLY A 67 11.30 -5.73 -4.24
CA GLY A 67 12.06 -4.83 -5.10
C GLY A 67 13.25 -4.17 -4.38
N SER A 68 14.02 -3.37 -5.11
CA SER A 68 15.09 -2.54 -4.56
C SER A 68 14.59 -1.16 -4.11
N GLY A 69 15.40 -0.45 -3.33
CA GLY A 69 15.14 0.93 -2.89
C GLY A 69 13.92 1.03 -1.97
N GLY A 70 14.06 0.53 -0.73
CA GLY A 70 13.02 0.57 0.30
C GLY A 70 11.87 -0.43 0.11
N LYS A 71 11.97 -1.33 -0.87
CA LYS A 71 10.95 -2.33 -1.25
C LYS A 71 11.38 -3.75 -0.90
N ALA A 72 12.33 -3.92 0.01
CA ALA A 72 12.73 -5.22 0.49
C ALA A 72 11.51 -5.96 1.05
N THR A 73 11.44 -7.27 0.84
CA THR A 73 10.30 -8.06 1.31
C THR A 73 10.24 -8.06 2.83
N ARG A 74 9.07 -7.70 3.36
CA ARG A 74 8.78 -7.71 4.80
C ARG A 74 7.64 -8.68 5.08
N ASP A 75 7.62 -9.21 6.31
CA ASP A 75 6.51 -10.03 6.78
C ASP A 75 5.20 -9.23 6.88
N LEU A 76 4.07 -9.92 6.76
CA LEU A 76 2.73 -9.33 6.83
C LEU A 76 2.45 -8.62 8.16
N MET A 77 2.95 -9.13 9.28
CA MET A 77 2.81 -8.49 10.59
C MET A 77 3.57 -7.17 10.64
N LEU A 78 4.77 -7.13 10.05
CA LEU A 78 5.58 -5.92 9.97
C LEU A 78 4.96 -4.87 9.04
N LEU A 79 4.35 -5.31 7.93
CA LEU A 79 3.58 -4.42 7.05
C LEU A 79 2.33 -3.88 7.77
N SER A 80 1.60 -4.72 8.51
CA SER A 80 0.45 -4.30 9.32
C SER A 80 0.85 -3.25 10.36
N ALA A 81 1.89 -3.53 11.14
CA ALA A 81 2.42 -2.60 12.15
C ALA A 81 2.90 -1.29 11.53
N LYS A 82 3.50 -1.34 10.33
CA LYS A 82 3.90 -0.14 9.59
C LYS A 82 2.69 0.71 9.17
N LEU A 83 1.58 0.09 8.78
CA LEU A 83 0.35 0.83 8.47
C LEU A 83 -0.22 1.51 9.73
N ASP A 84 -0.17 0.83 10.88
CA ASP A 84 -0.65 1.37 12.16
C ASP A 84 0.09 2.64 12.61
N GLU A 85 1.31 2.87 12.11
CA GLU A 85 2.06 4.11 12.36
C GLU A 85 1.37 5.36 11.79
N PHE A 86 0.47 5.20 10.82
CA PHE A 86 -0.27 6.30 10.17
C PHE A 86 -1.68 6.51 10.74
N LEU A 87 -2.04 5.79 11.81
CA LEU A 87 -3.33 5.94 12.49
C LEU A 87 -3.59 7.37 13.00
N HIS A 88 -2.54 8.11 13.36
CA HIS A 88 -2.64 9.45 13.93
C HIS A 88 -2.72 10.58 12.89
N VAL A 89 -2.81 10.25 11.60
CA VAL A 89 -2.92 11.25 10.54
C VAL A 89 -4.37 11.73 10.46
N ASP A 90 -4.58 13.05 10.53
CA ASP A 90 -5.92 13.67 10.57
C ASP A 90 -6.68 13.64 9.23
N PHE A 91 -6.07 13.09 8.18
CA PHE A 91 -6.64 13.03 6.84
C PHE A 91 -6.60 11.61 6.27
N PRO A 92 -7.50 11.28 5.34
CA PRO A 92 -7.64 9.91 4.83
C PRO A 92 -6.34 9.32 4.29
N VAL A 93 -6.10 8.05 4.60
CA VAL A 93 -4.97 7.29 4.07
C VAL A 93 -5.43 6.45 2.88
N ILE A 94 -4.76 6.64 1.75
CA ILE A 94 -4.92 5.86 0.53
C ILE A 94 -3.65 5.06 0.35
N ILE A 95 -3.75 3.73 0.33
CA ILE A 95 -2.64 2.90 -0.15
C ILE A 95 -2.62 3.04 -1.67
N SER A 96 -1.83 3.99 -2.15
CA SER A 96 -1.82 4.45 -3.53
C SER A 96 -1.13 3.47 -4.48
N SER A 97 -0.29 2.58 -3.94
CA SER A 97 0.35 1.53 -4.71
C SER A 97 0.72 0.34 -3.81
N LEU A 98 -0.05 -0.74 -3.90
CA LEU A 98 0.21 -2.02 -3.24
C LEU A 98 0.71 -3.05 -4.26
N GLY A 99 1.79 -3.76 -3.97
CA GLY A 99 2.28 -4.76 -4.93
C GLY A 99 3.41 -5.65 -4.42
N ALA A 100 3.47 -6.84 -5.01
CA ALA A 100 4.57 -7.79 -4.92
C ALA A 100 4.91 -8.28 -6.35
N PRO A 101 6.16 -8.65 -6.64
CA PRO A 101 6.52 -9.13 -7.97
C PRO A 101 5.96 -10.54 -8.17
N SER A 102 5.79 -10.90 -9.43
CA SER A 102 5.33 -12.23 -9.86
C SER A 102 6.49 -13.13 -10.32
N LYS A 103 7.72 -12.67 -10.15
CA LYS A 103 8.96 -13.42 -10.31
C LYS A 103 9.99 -12.83 -9.36
N THR A 104 10.85 -13.68 -8.76
CA THR A 104 11.98 -13.18 -7.97
C THR A 104 12.89 -12.31 -8.84
N ILE A 105 13.01 -11.04 -8.47
CA ILE A 105 13.85 -10.05 -9.18
C ILE A 105 15.32 -10.26 -8.82
N ALA A 106 15.61 -10.31 -7.51
CA ALA A 106 16.93 -10.56 -6.96
C ALA A 106 16.76 -11.17 -5.56
N GLU A 107 17.64 -12.11 -5.18
CA GLU A 107 17.59 -12.74 -3.86
C GLU A 107 17.78 -11.74 -2.72
N ALA A 108 18.59 -10.71 -2.95
CA ALA A 108 18.82 -9.62 -1.99
C ALA A 108 17.54 -8.84 -1.61
N ASN A 109 16.51 -8.85 -2.45
CA ASN A 109 15.23 -8.20 -2.15
C ASN A 109 14.30 -9.07 -1.28
N GLY A 110 14.71 -10.33 -1.00
CA GLY A 110 13.94 -11.31 -0.23
C GLY A 110 12.62 -11.73 -0.87
N TRP A 111 11.92 -12.63 -0.20
CA TRP A 111 10.61 -13.12 -0.59
C TRP A 111 9.76 -13.52 0.61
N TRP A 112 8.44 -13.63 0.39
CA TRP A 112 7.51 -14.03 1.43
C TRP A 112 7.30 -15.55 1.39
N ARG A 113 7.85 -16.25 2.39
CA ARG A 113 7.86 -17.72 2.55
C ARG A 113 8.72 -18.46 1.52
N GLU A 114 8.41 -18.29 0.23
CA GLU A 114 9.07 -18.95 -0.89
C GLU A 114 9.35 -17.93 -2.00
N PRO A 115 10.29 -18.22 -2.93
CA PRO A 115 10.59 -17.33 -4.05
C PRO A 115 9.34 -16.87 -4.80
N TRP A 116 9.36 -15.60 -5.23
CA TRP A 116 8.24 -14.99 -5.91
C TRP A 116 7.93 -15.66 -7.23
N ASP A 117 6.67 -16.03 -7.40
CA ASP A 117 6.04 -16.43 -8.64
C ASP A 117 4.60 -15.87 -8.68
N GLU A 118 3.85 -16.13 -9.76
CA GLU A 118 2.44 -15.70 -9.87
C GLU A 118 1.54 -16.26 -8.76
N ARG A 119 1.83 -17.46 -8.24
CA ARG A 119 1.07 -18.09 -7.16
C ARG A 119 1.34 -17.40 -5.83
N ARG A 120 2.60 -17.10 -5.51
CA ARG A 120 3.01 -16.43 -4.27
C ARG A 120 2.55 -14.97 -4.29
N GLN A 121 2.63 -14.28 -5.43
CA GLN A 121 2.05 -12.93 -5.60
C GLN A 121 0.56 -12.93 -5.23
N ASP A 122 -0.20 -13.89 -5.75
CA ASP A 122 -1.63 -14.05 -5.48
C ASP A 122 -1.93 -14.38 -4.01
N GLN A 123 -1.17 -15.29 -3.41
CA GLN A 123 -1.34 -15.67 -2.00
C GLN A 123 -0.98 -14.53 -1.05
N TRP A 124 0.09 -13.78 -1.34
CA TRP A 124 0.46 -12.60 -0.57
C TRP A 124 -0.63 -11.54 -0.68
N ALA A 125 -1.08 -11.23 -1.91
CA ALA A 125 -2.15 -10.26 -2.18
C ALA A 125 -3.42 -10.60 -1.40
N LYS A 126 -3.81 -11.88 -1.33
CA LYS A 126 -4.95 -12.33 -0.52
C LYS A 126 -4.87 -11.82 0.91
N GLN A 127 -3.71 -11.92 1.54
CA GLN A 127 -3.55 -11.58 2.94
C GLN A 127 -3.42 -10.08 3.14
N ILE A 128 -2.52 -9.44 2.38
CA ILE A 128 -2.22 -8.02 2.60
C ILE A 128 -3.41 -7.11 2.23
N LEU A 129 -4.24 -7.48 1.24
CA LEU A 129 -5.43 -6.70 0.90
C LEU A 129 -6.44 -6.69 2.05
N TRP A 130 -6.65 -7.83 2.71
CA TRP A 130 -7.52 -7.89 3.89
C TRP A 130 -6.93 -7.15 5.08
N ILE A 131 -5.62 -7.26 5.31
CA ILE A 131 -4.93 -6.50 6.36
C ILE A 131 -5.12 -4.99 6.13
N ALA A 132 -4.83 -4.51 4.92
CA ALA A 132 -4.96 -3.11 4.54
C ALA A 132 -6.41 -2.60 4.70
N LEU A 133 -7.39 -3.33 4.17
CA LEU A 133 -8.80 -2.95 4.24
C LEU A 133 -9.42 -3.11 5.64
N SER A 134 -8.76 -3.85 6.54
CA SER A 134 -9.21 -3.97 7.93
C SER A 134 -8.87 -2.74 8.79
N LYS A 135 -7.99 -1.85 8.30
CA LYS A 135 -7.59 -0.63 9.01
C LYS A 135 -8.65 0.46 8.80
N PRO A 136 -9.30 0.98 9.86
CA PRO A 136 -10.43 1.92 9.71
C PRO A 136 -10.04 3.29 9.13
N PHE A 137 -8.75 3.66 9.20
CA PHE A 137 -8.21 4.90 8.63
C PHE A 137 -7.78 4.78 7.16
N VAL A 138 -7.88 3.59 6.56
CA VAL A 138 -7.55 3.34 5.16
C VAL A 138 -8.82 3.43 4.31
N ASP A 139 -8.92 4.48 3.49
CA ASP A 139 -10.08 4.75 2.63
C ASP A 139 -10.08 3.90 1.36
N ALA A 140 -8.89 3.64 0.80
CA ALA A 140 -8.75 2.94 -0.46
C ALA A 140 -7.41 2.20 -0.55
N VAL A 141 -7.44 1.09 -1.29
CA VAL A 141 -6.26 0.29 -1.62
C VAL A 141 -6.19 0.13 -3.14
N ILE A 142 -5.11 0.64 -3.72
CA ILE A 142 -4.84 0.62 -5.16
C ILE A 142 -3.67 -0.31 -5.40
N TRP A 143 -3.83 -1.25 -6.32
CA TRP A 143 -2.73 -2.11 -6.75
C TRP A 143 -1.80 -1.37 -7.70
N THR A 144 -0.51 -1.67 -7.66
CA THR A 144 0.57 -0.92 -8.33
C THR A 144 0.27 -0.56 -9.78
N ASP A 145 0.11 -1.56 -10.67
CA ASP A 145 0.00 -1.33 -12.10
C ASP A 145 -1.01 -2.30 -12.72
N LEU A 146 -1.72 -1.85 -13.75
CA LEU A 146 -2.61 -2.72 -14.51
C LEU A 146 -1.83 -3.67 -15.44
N TYR A 147 -0.77 -3.17 -16.06
CA TYR A 147 0.01 -3.88 -17.08
C TYR A 147 1.50 -3.71 -16.80
N ASP A 148 2.29 -4.75 -17.02
CA ASP A 148 3.75 -4.66 -16.87
C ASP A 148 4.38 -3.87 -18.03
N TYR A 149 5.22 -2.89 -17.71
CA TYR A 149 6.02 -2.13 -18.66
C TYR A 149 7.47 -1.99 -18.18
N LYS A 150 8.38 -1.62 -19.09
CA LYS A 150 9.83 -1.71 -18.86
C LYS A 150 10.33 -0.85 -17.68
N THR A 151 9.71 0.30 -17.43
CA THR A 151 10.15 1.31 -16.45
C THR A 151 9.31 1.32 -15.17
N MET A 152 8.61 0.23 -14.90
CA MET A 152 7.74 0.14 -13.72
C MET A 152 8.55 0.12 -12.42
N LYS A 153 8.00 0.74 -11.36
CA LYS A 153 8.64 0.84 -10.03
C LYS A 153 8.88 -0.54 -9.39
N LEU A 154 8.01 -1.49 -9.68
CA LEU A 154 8.12 -2.88 -9.25
C LEU A 154 8.01 -3.82 -10.47
N PRO A 155 9.14 -4.30 -11.01
CA PRO A 155 9.13 -5.22 -12.13
C PRO A 155 8.21 -6.41 -11.90
N THR A 156 7.36 -6.71 -12.89
CA THR A 156 6.43 -7.85 -12.87
C THR A 156 5.31 -7.76 -11.81
N GLY A 157 5.08 -6.57 -11.23
CA GLY A 157 4.06 -6.34 -10.21
C GLY A 157 2.64 -6.13 -10.75
N GLY A 158 2.46 -5.98 -12.07
CA GLY A 158 1.18 -5.64 -12.67
C GLY A 158 0.17 -6.79 -12.66
N TYR A 159 -1.12 -6.45 -12.82
CA TYR A 159 -2.19 -7.45 -13.00
C TYR A 159 -2.05 -8.27 -14.28
N ILE A 160 -1.53 -7.65 -15.34
CA ILE A 160 -1.38 -8.25 -16.66
C ILE A 160 0.10 -8.22 -17.03
N SER A 161 0.64 -9.36 -17.43
CA SER A 161 2.03 -9.45 -17.88
C SER A 161 2.29 -8.62 -19.14
N ILE A 162 3.56 -8.35 -19.44
CA ILE A 162 4.00 -7.65 -20.67
C ILE A 162 3.63 -8.40 -21.96
N LYS A 163 3.17 -9.65 -21.86
CA LYS A 163 2.66 -10.46 -22.98
C LYS A 163 1.13 -10.43 -23.08
N GLY A 164 0.43 -9.61 -22.28
CA GLY A 164 -1.03 -9.55 -22.26
C GLY A 164 -1.70 -10.69 -21.48
N LYS A 165 -0.94 -11.57 -20.84
CA LYS A 165 -1.52 -12.65 -20.02
C LYS A 165 -1.94 -12.12 -18.65
N PRO A 166 -3.22 -12.23 -18.24
CA PRO A 166 -3.67 -11.84 -16.91
C PRO A 166 -3.12 -12.79 -15.84
N ARG A 167 -2.70 -12.24 -14.71
CA ARG A 167 -2.17 -12.99 -13.56
C ARG A 167 -3.28 -13.35 -12.56
N PRO A 168 -3.10 -14.39 -11.73
CA PRO A 168 -4.13 -14.83 -10.78
C PRO A 168 -4.60 -13.72 -9.81
N VAL A 169 -3.69 -12.81 -9.43
CA VAL A 169 -3.99 -11.69 -8.53
C VAL A 169 -5.11 -10.77 -9.06
N LEU A 170 -5.25 -10.61 -10.38
CA LEU A 170 -6.37 -9.85 -10.97
C LEU A 170 -7.71 -10.49 -10.64
N LYS A 171 -7.82 -11.82 -10.86
CA LYS A 171 -9.04 -12.57 -10.56
C LYS A 171 -9.39 -12.49 -9.08
N ARG A 172 -8.37 -12.51 -8.20
CA ARG A 172 -8.54 -12.35 -6.75
C ARG A 172 -9.13 -11.00 -6.37
N VAL A 173 -8.56 -9.91 -6.87
CA VAL A 173 -9.05 -8.56 -6.54
C VAL A 173 -10.48 -8.36 -7.05
N LEU A 174 -10.80 -8.84 -8.25
CA LEU A 174 -12.17 -8.81 -8.78
C LEU A 174 -13.14 -9.63 -7.91
N ALA A 175 -12.73 -10.79 -7.40
CA ALA A 175 -13.54 -11.59 -6.49
C ALA A 175 -13.77 -10.88 -5.15
N MET A 176 -12.72 -10.27 -4.57
CA MET A 176 -12.84 -9.48 -3.35
C MET A 176 -13.76 -8.27 -3.53
N GLN A 177 -13.64 -7.54 -4.65
CA GLN A 177 -14.52 -6.42 -4.96
C GLN A 177 -16.00 -6.87 -5.05
N LYS A 178 -16.27 -8.02 -5.68
CA LYS A 178 -17.64 -8.58 -5.75
C LYS A 178 -18.18 -8.93 -4.37
N LEU A 179 -17.33 -9.44 -3.47
CA LEU A 179 -17.71 -9.77 -2.10
C LEU A 179 -18.02 -8.51 -1.30
N LEU A 180 -17.17 -7.48 -1.38
CA LEU A 180 -17.33 -6.21 -0.64
C LEU A 180 -18.47 -5.32 -1.16
N ARG A 181 -18.93 -5.51 -2.40
CA ARG A 181 -20.12 -4.81 -2.93
C ARG A 181 -21.41 -5.21 -2.22
N LYS A 182 -21.45 -6.39 -1.61
CA LYS A 182 -22.58 -6.83 -0.79
C LYS A 182 -22.25 -6.51 0.67
N PRO A 183 -23.14 -5.83 1.42
CA PRO A 183 -22.93 -5.71 2.85
C PRO A 183 -22.82 -7.11 3.46
N LEU A 184 -21.90 -7.30 4.40
CA LEU A 184 -21.64 -8.59 5.06
C LEU A 184 -22.84 -9.10 5.87
N GLY A 185 -23.93 -8.33 5.94
CA GLY A 185 -25.08 -8.59 6.78
C GLY A 185 -24.82 -8.25 8.25
N PRO A 186 -25.79 -8.49 9.14
CA PRO A 186 -25.57 -8.39 10.58
C PRO A 186 -24.50 -9.39 11.03
N LEU A 187 -23.70 -9.02 12.04
CA LEU A 187 -22.71 -9.91 12.63
C LEU A 187 -23.40 -11.12 13.26
N VAL A 188 -23.25 -12.28 12.64
CA VAL A 188 -23.68 -13.56 13.21
C VAL A 188 -22.48 -14.19 13.90
N LEU A 189 -22.44 -14.10 15.22
CA LEU A 189 -21.44 -14.81 16.02
C LEU A 189 -21.75 -16.31 15.99
N PRO A 190 -20.73 -17.19 15.86
CA PRO A 190 -20.95 -18.62 15.97
C PRO A 190 -21.53 -18.95 17.36
N ALA A 191 -22.48 -19.89 17.40
CA ALA A 191 -23.06 -20.34 18.66
C ALA A 191 -21.95 -20.89 19.56
N ARG A 192 -21.96 -20.49 20.84
CA ARG A 192 -20.97 -20.85 21.85
C ARG A 192 -21.08 -22.36 22.14
N GLY A 193 -20.47 -23.20 21.29
CA GLY A 193 -20.56 -24.66 21.39
C GLY A 193 -19.98 -25.45 20.20
N GLU A 194 -19.79 -24.84 19.03
CA GLU A 194 -19.29 -25.57 17.84
C GLU A 194 -17.75 -25.63 17.73
N ALA A 195 -17.02 -24.92 18.59
CA ALA A 195 -15.54 -24.87 18.54
C ALA A 195 -14.84 -26.11 19.15
N SER A 196 -15.58 -27.09 19.68
CA SER A 196 -15.04 -28.31 20.31
C SER A 196 -15.28 -29.58 19.48
N GLN A 197 -15.73 -29.47 18.24
CA GLN A 197 -15.87 -30.61 17.33
C GLN A 197 -15.08 -30.34 16.05
N ASN A 198 -13.76 -30.40 16.16
CA ASN A 198 -12.85 -30.89 15.12
C ASN A 198 -11.46 -30.93 15.76
N GLU A 199 -11.05 -32.16 16.09
CA GLU A 199 -9.71 -32.57 16.54
C GLU A 199 -8.57 -32.05 15.65
#